data_AF-A0A2N5VZP5-F1
#
_entry.id   AF-A0A2N5VZP5-F1
#
_cell.length_a   1.000
_cell.length_b   1.000
_cell.length_c   1.000
_cell.angle_alpha   90.00
_cell.angle_beta   90.00
_cell.angle_gamma   90.00
#
_symmetry.space_group_name_H-M   'P 1'
#
loop_
_entity.id
_entity.type
_entity.pdbx_description
1 polymer ?
#
loop_
_entity_poly.entity_id
_entity_poly.type
_entity_poly.pdbx_seq_one_letter_code
_entity_poly.pdbx_strand_id
1 'polypeptide(L)'
;MSKRSPNKLSGSQMLELSKIQAFLRNGSQPKEPTAKNLHVLRGYKPNTLVSYNSAAKKLVNSMKENGKENFKLPLTSEDIYDFCFWAGQEEGNEGEQDVSAKTLEKYLYGIKAWHLYHMAEYPTGSKARLKSCSALQQKRTPKLQQDKRTKQLR
;
A
#
# COMPACT_ATOMS: atom_id res chain seq x y z
N MET A 1 -24.13 -10.47 -44.78
CA MET A 1 -23.32 -9.69 -43.81
C MET A 1 -24.05 -9.69 -42.48
N SER A 2 -23.58 -10.43 -41.48
CA SER A 2 -24.06 -10.30 -40.11
C SER A 2 -22.87 -10.52 -39.18
N LYS A 3 -22.27 -9.42 -38.73
CA LYS A 3 -21.16 -9.45 -37.79
C LYS A 3 -21.74 -9.80 -36.42
N ARG A 4 -21.62 -11.08 -36.03
CA ARG A 4 -21.80 -11.47 -34.62
C ARG A 4 -20.66 -10.84 -33.82
N SER A 5 -21.00 -9.82 -33.04
CA SER A 5 -20.15 -9.28 -31.98
C SER A 5 -19.83 -10.39 -30.97
N PRO A 6 -18.55 -10.66 -30.64
CA PRO A 6 -18.24 -11.47 -29.48
C PRO A 6 -18.10 -10.57 -28.23
N ASN A 7 -18.53 -11.15 -27.11
CA ASN A 7 -18.40 -10.66 -25.73
C ASN A 7 -19.34 -9.56 -25.26
N LYS A 8 -20.57 -9.97 -24.97
CA LYS A 8 -21.22 -9.56 -23.73
C LYS A 8 -21.19 -10.74 -22.76
N LEU A 9 -20.10 -10.88 -22.02
CA LEU A 9 -20.04 -11.76 -20.84
C LEU A 9 -20.37 -10.93 -19.59
N SER A 10 -21.52 -11.29 -19.02
CA SER A 10 -22.06 -11.07 -17.69
C SER A 10 -21.12 -10.48 -16.62
N GLY A 11 -21.66 -9.55 -15.82
CA GLY A 11 -21.02 -8.99 -14.63
C GLY A 11 -20.63 -10.05 -13.60
N SER A 12 -19.35 -10.37 -13.54
CA SER A 12 -18.71 -11.15 -12.48
C SER A 12 -17.21 -10.85 -12.51
N GLN A 13 -16.77 -9.97 -11.60
CA GLN A 13 -15.39 -9.69 -11.18
C GLN A 13 -14.26 -10.23 -12.09
N MET A 14 -14.06 -9.63 -13.27
CA MET A 14 -12.86 -9.93 -14.05
C MET A 14 -11.67 -9.25 -13.37
N LEU A 15 -10.69 -10.07 -12.95
CA LEU A 15 -9.44 -9.57 -12.39
C LEU A 15 -8.62 -8.91 -13.50
N GLU A 16 -8.65 -7.58 -13.55
CA GLU A 16 -7.85 -6.76 -14.46
C GLU A 16 -6.38 -6.71 -13.97
N LEU A 17 -5.59 -7.72 -14.33
CA LEU A 17 -4.16 -7.81 -13.94
C LEU A 17 -3.36 -6.56 -14.37
N SER A 18 -3.75 -5.93 -15.48
CA SER A 18 -3.20 -4.66 -15.98
C SER A 18 -3.24 -3.53 -14.94
N LYS A 19 -4.23 -3.53 -14.04
CA LYS A 19 -4.39 -2.51 -13.00
C LYS A 19 -3.50 -2.72 -11.78
N ILE A 20 -2.92 -3.91 -11.62
CA ILE A 20 -2.19 -4.33 -10.42
C ILE A 20 -0.74 -4.74 -10.66
N GLN A 21 -0.13 -4.25 -11.74
CA GLN A 21 1.20 -4.65 -12.19
C GLN A 21 2.31 -4.53 -11.13
N ALA A 22 2.31 -3.49 -10.29
CA ALA A 22 3.33 -3.33 -9.25
C ALA A 22 3.19 -4.41 -8.17
N PHE A 23 1.96 -4.80 -7.82
CA PHE A 23 1.70 -5.90 -6.88
C PHE A 23 2.16 -7.26 -7.42
N LEU A 24 2.10 -7.46 -8.75
CA LEU A 24 2.53 -8.72 -9.37
C LEU A 24 4.06 -8.89 -9.39
N ARG A 25 4.82 -7.79 -9.36
CA ARG A 25 6.29 -7.80 -9.34
C ARG A 25 6.84 -8.32 -8.02
N ASN A 26 7.98 -9.01 -8.05
CA ASN A 26 8.73 -9.35 -6.83
C ASN A 26 9.76 -8.24 -6.54
N GLY A 27 9.39 -7.28 -5.71
CA GLY A 27 10.18 -6.05 -5.56
C GLY A 27 10.12 -5.22 -6.84
N SER A 28 11.27 -4.83 -7.37
CA SER A 28 11.34 -4.14 -8.67
C SER A 28 11.31 -5.07 -9.88
N GLN A 29 11.36 -6.39 -9.67
CA GLN A 29 11.53 -7.37 -10.74
C GLN A 29 10.18 -7.83 -11.33
N PRO A 30 9.99 -7.79 -12.66
CA PRO A 30 8.84 -8.40 -13.32
C PRO A 30 8.67 -9.87 -12.94
N LYS A 31 7.41 -10.28 -12.71
CA LYS A 31 7.08 -11.67 -12.39
C LYS A 31 5.66 -11.98 -12.88
N GLU A 32 5.55 -12.97 -13.74
CA GLU A 32 4.26 -13.45 -14.21
C GLU A 32 3.53 -14.26 -13.13
N PRO A 33 2.23 -14.03 -12.92
CA PRO A 33 1.45 -14.79 -11.94
C PRO A 33 1.24 -16.23 -12.40
N THR A 34 1.54 -17.19 -11.51
CA THR A 34 1.21 -18.61 -11.72
C THR A 34 -0.29 -18.87 -11.54
N ALA A 35 -0.77 -20.07 -11.91
CA ALA A 35 -2.16 -20.47 -11.64
C ALA A 35 -2.53 -20.41 -10.14
N LYS A 36 -1.59 -20.76 -9.25
CA LYS A 36 -1.78 -20.63 -7.79
C LYS A 36 -1.91 -19.18 -7.37
N ASN A 37 -1.06 -18.30 -7.92
CA ASN A 37 -1.12 -16.86 -7.67
C ASN A 37 -2.47 -16.28 -8.11
N LEU A 38 -2.96 -16.66 -9.29
CA LEU A 38 -4.26 -16.21 -9.80
C LEU A 38 -5.41 -16.66 -8.88
N HIS A 39 -5.36 -17.88 -8.34
CA HIS A 39 -6.33 -18.36 -7.37
C HIS A 39 -6.32 -17.52 -6.09
N VAL A 40 -5.13 -17.20 -5.55
CA VAL A 40 -4.98 -16.31 -4.39
C VAL A 40 -5.54 -14.91 -4.68
N LEU A 41 -5.24 -14.33 -5.84
CA LEU A 41 -5.71 -13.00 -6.22
C LEU A 41 -7.24 -12.92 -6.31
N ARG A 42 -7.91 -13.98 -6.77
CA ARG A 42 -9.38 -14.06 -6.81
C ARG A 42 -10.03 -14.04 -5.42
N GLY A 43 -9.27 -14.33 -4.36
CA GLY A 43 -9.74 -14.22 -2.98
C GLY A 43 -9.92 -12.77 -2.49
N TYR A 44 -9.37 -11.78 -3.20
CA TYR A 44 -9.48 -10.37 -2.84
C TYR A 44 -10.58 -9.65 -3.63
N LYS A 45 -11.20 -8.65 -3.02
CA LYS A 45 -12.03 -7.68 -3.75
C LYS A 45 -11.16 -6.91 -4.75
N PRO A 46 -11.63 -6.62 -5.99
CA PRO A 46 -10.84 -5.89 -6.99
C PRO A 46 -10.30 -4.54 -6.50
N ASN A 47 -11.13 -3.74 -5.80
CA ASN A 47 -10.71 -2.44 -5.27
C ASN A 47 -9.62 -2.56 -4.19
N THR A 48 -9.62 -3.67 -3.43
CA THR A 48 -8.58 -3.95 -2.45
C THR A 48 -7.24 -4.20 -3.14
N LEU A 49 -7.23 -4.99 -4.23
CA LEU A 49 -5.99 -5.23 -5.00
C LEU A 49 -5.46 -3.95 -5.63
N VAL A 50 -6.33 -3.08 -6.15
CA VAL A 50 -5.92 -1.77 -6.67
C VAL A 50 -5.28 -0.92 -5.57
N SER A 51 -5.87 -0.89 -4.37
CA SER A 51 -5.31 -0.16 -3.23
C SER A 51 -3.96 -0.74 -2.78
N TYR A 52 -3.81 -2.07 -2.76
CA TYR A 52 -2.54 -2.73 -2.43
C TYR A 52 -1.47 -2.49 -3.49
N ASN A 53 -1.85 -2.47 -4.76
CA ASN A 53 -0.95 -2.09 -5.84
C ASN A 53 -0.49 -0.63 -5.71
N SER A 54 -1.36 0.30 -5.30
CA SER A 54 -0.94 1.67 -5.01
C SER A 54 0.09 1.73 -3.86
N ALA A 55 -0.08 0.90 -2.83
CA ALA A 55 0.92 0.78 -1.76
C ALA A 55 2.28 0.29 -2.28
N ALA A 56 2.27 -0.77 -3.11
CA ALA A 56 3.50 -1.28 -3.73
C ALA A 56 4.18 -0.23 -4.61
N LYS A 57 3.42 0.55 -5.40
CA LYS A 57 3.95 1.67 -6.19
C LYS A 57 4.61 2.73 -5.31
N LYS A 58 3.92 3.17 -4.25
CA LYS A 58 4.41 4.23 -3.36
C LYS A 58 5.72 3.80 -2.67
N LEU A 59 5.79 2.54 -2.24
CA LEU A 59 7.02 1.96 -1.69
C LEU A 59 8.14 1.88 -2.74
N VAL A 60 7.87 1.38 -3.95
CA VAL A 60 8.88 1.32 -5.03
C VAL A 60 9.44 2.71 -5.34
N ASN A 61 8.60 3.75 -5.35
CA ASN A 61 9.05 5.13 -5.55
C ASN A 61 9.96 5.60 -4.42
N SER A 62 9.59 5.33 -3.15
CA SER A 62 10.44 5.64 -1.99
C SER A 62 11.80 4.95 -2.07
N MET A 63 11.83 3.67 -2.46
CA MET A 63 13.07 2.92 -2.65
C MET A 63 13.93 3.54 -3.74
N LYS A 64 13.33 3.98 -4.86
CA LYS A 64 14.03 4.67 -5.94
C LYS A 64 14.64 5.99 -5.49
N GLU A 65 13.91 6.81 -4.74
CA GLU A 65 14.43 8.08 -4.20
C GLU A 65 15.55 7.86 -3.19
N ASN A 66 15.54 6.74 -2.47
CA ASN A 66 16.63 6.29 -1.60
C ASN A 66 17.76 5.56 -2.35
N GLY A 67 17.79 5.61 -3.69
CA GLY A 67 18.85 5.02 -4.52
C GLY A 67 18.79 3.50 -4.70
N LYS A 68 17.72 2.84 -4.25
CA LYS A 68 17.51 1.38 -4.34
C LYS A 68 16.56 1.03 -5.49
N GLU A 69 17.06 1.03 -6.72
CA GLU A 69 16.25 0.71 -7.91
C GLU A 69 16.04 -0.81 -8.11
N ASN A 70 17.01 -1.62 -7.67
CA ASN A 70 17.02 -3.07 -7.87
C ASN A 70 16.90 -3.81 -6.54
N PHE A 71 15.70 -4.31 -6.24
CA PHE A 71 15.44 -5.08 -5.03
C PHE A 71 14.39 -6.18 -5.25
N LYS A 72 14.36 -7.15 -4.34
CA LYS A 72 13.39 -8.25 -4.29
C LYS A 72 12.81 -8.34 -2.88
N LEU A 73 11.69 -9.03 -2.72
CA LEU A 73 11.16 -9.40 -1.41
C LEU A 73 11.95 -10.60 -0.84
N PRO A 74 12.10 -10.73 0.50
CA PRO A 74 11.53 -9.88 1.54
C PRO A 74 12.27 -8.53 1.69
N LEU A 75 11.53 -7.50 2.07
CA LEU A 75 12.13 -6.23 2.49
C LEU A 75 12.72 -6.35 3.89
N THR A 76 13.69 -5.50 4.19
CA THR A 76 14.24 -5.39 5.55
C THR A 76 13.34 -4.52 6.44
N SER A 77 13.55 -4.59 7.76
CA SER A 77 12.87 -3.67 8.68
C SER A 77 13.26 -2.20 8.43
N GLU A 78 14.47 -1.96 7.94
CA GLU A 78 14.98 -0.64 7.61
C GLU A 78 14.26 -0.07 6.39
N ASP A 79 14.08 -0.87 5.32
CA ASP A 79 13.33 -0.43 4.13
C ASP A 79 11.89 0.02 4.47
N ILE A 80 11.21 -0.68 5.38
CA ILE A 80 9.89 -0.28 5.85
C ILE A 80 9.95 0.99 6.70
N TYR A 81 10.98 1.14 7.53
CA TYR A 81 11.16 2.32 8.37
C TYR A 81 11.43 3.57 7.52
N ASP A 82 12.36 3.47 6.56
CA ASP A 82 12.70 4.54 5.62
C ASP A 82 11.48 4.95 4.81
N PHE A 83 10.68 3.99 4.35
CA PHE A 83 9.41 4.27 3.68
C PHE A 83 8.45 5.05 4.57
N CYS A 84 8.31 4.68 5.84
CA CYS A 84 7.41 5.37 6.76
C CYS A 84 7.89 6.79 7.07
N PHE A 85 9.19 7.00 7.17
CA PHE A 85 9.80 8.30 7.33
C PHE A 85 9.58 9.17 6.08
N TRP A 86 9.90 8.62 4.89
CA TRP A 86 9.76 9.30 3.60
C TRP A 86 8.31 9.67 3.25
N ALA A 87 7.35 8.76 3.49
CA ALA A 87 5.94 9.01 3.17
C ALA A 87 5.18 9.77 4.26
N GLY A 88 5.80 10.03 5.41
CA GLY A 88 5.14 10.61 6.56
C GLY A 88 5.08 12.13 6.47
N GLN A 89 3.88 12.70 6.63
CA GLN A 89 3.71 14.14 6.67
C GLN A 89 4.47 14.79 7.85
N GLU A 90 5.22 15.87 7.57
CA GLU A 90 5.85 16.73 8.56
C GLU A 90 5.08 18.06 8.71
N GLU A 91 4.84 18.48 9.95
CA GLU A 91 4.11 19.72 10.22
C GLU A 91 4.94 20.93 9.79
N GLY A 92 4.37 21.79 8.94
CA GLY A 92 5.04 22.98 8.42
C GLY A 92 5.95 22.74 7.20
N ASN A 93 6.07 21.50 6.73
CA ASN A 93 6.85 21.13 5.54
C ASN A 93 6.18 19.98 4.79
N GLU A 94 5.08 20.27 4.08
CA GLU A 94 4.34 19.27 3.31
C GLU A 94 5.08 18.97 2.01
N GLY A 95 5.60 17.75 1.88
CA GLY A 95 6.12 17.20 0.64
C GLY A 95 5.02 16.60 -0.24
N GLU A 96 5.22 16.57 -1.56
CA GLU A 96 4.28 15.92 -2.50
C GLU A 96 4.07 14.42 -2.18
N GLN A 97 5.08 13.80 -1.57
CA GLN A 97 5.07 12.40 -1.18
C GLN A 97 4.25 12.11 0.08
N ASP A 98 3.92 13.13 0.86
CA ASP A 98 3.40 12.99 2.21
C ASP A 98 1.98 12.42 2.23
N VAL A 99 1.72 11.56 3.22
CA VAL A 99 0.38 11.02 3.46
C VAL A 99 0.04 11.04 4.94
N SER A 100 -1.26 11.11 5.23
CA SER A 100 -1.77 10.97 6.59
C SER A 100 -1.39 9.63 7.22
N ALA A 101 -1.30 9.58 8.56
CA ALA A 101 -1.06 8.34 9.31
C ALA A 101 -2.02 7.21 8.93
N LYS A 102 -3.30 7.53 8.70
CA LYS A 102 -4.33 6.56 8.28
C LYS A 102 -4.05 5.98 6.90
N THR A 103 -3.52 6.80 5.99
CA THR A 103 -3.13 6.36 4.64
C THR A 103 -1.86 5.52 4.70
N LEU A 104 -0.87 5.90 5.52
CA LEU A 104 0.33 5.10 5.70
C LEU A 104 0.02 3.72 6.27
N GLU A 105 -0.87 3.64 7.26
CA GLU A 105 -1.31 2.34 7.82
C GLU A 105 -1.92 1.44 6.72
N LYS A 106 -2.78 2.00 5.86
CA LYS A 106 -3.33 1.29 4.70
C LYS A 106 -2.24 0.81 3.74
N TYR A 107 -1.21 1.62 3.51
CA TYR A 107 -0.07 1.19 2.70
C TYR A 107 0.69 0.05 3.35
N LEU A 108 0.94 0.07 4.66
CA LEU A 108 1.59 -1.03 5.37
C LEU A 108 0.80 -2.35 5.27
N TYR A 109 -0.54 -2.30 5.35
CA TYR A 109 -1.37 -3.48 5.08
C TYR A 109 -1.19 -4.01 3.65
N GLY A 110 -1.15 -3.12 2.66
CA GLY A 110 -0.91 -3.48 1.25
C GLY A 110 0.48 -4.08 1.02
N ILE A 111 1.52 -3.50 1.61
CA ILE A 111 2.90 -4.01 1.53
C ILE A 111 3.02 -5.37 2.21
N LYS A 112 2.35 -5.57 3.36
CA LYS A 112 2.28 -6.89 4.01
C LYS A 112 1.59 -7.92 3.11
N ALA A 113 0.47 -7.57 2.49
CA ALA A 113 -0.20 -8.45 1.53
C ALA A 113 0.68 -8.76 0.32
N TRP A 114 1.50 -7.81 -0.14
CA TRP A 114 2.45 -8.00 -1.23
C TRP A 114 3.53 -9.04 -0.88
N HIS A 115 4.07 -9.00 0.35
CA HIS A 115 4.97 -10.04 0.85
C HIS A 115 4.32 -11.43 0.88
N LEU A 116 3.11 -11.51 1.46
CA LEU A 116 2.36 -12.77 1.55
C LEU A 116 2.07 -13.37 0.18
N TYR A 117 1.67 -12.55 -0.79
CA TYR A 117 1.43 -12.98 -2.18
C TYR A 117 2.68 -13.59 -2.83
N HIS A 118 3.86 -13.05 -2.53
CA HIS A 118 5.14 -13.58 -3.03
C HIS A 118 5.75 -14.67 -2.16
N MET A 119 5.04 -15.14 -1.12
CA MET A 119 5.54 -16.10 -0.14
C MET A 119 6.83 -15.62 0.55
N ALA A 120 6.97 -14.30 0.73
CA ALA A 120 8.07 -13.67 1.43
C ALA A 120 7.64 -13.29 2.85
N GLU A 121 8.58 -13.33 3.80
CA GLU A 121 8.32 -12.89 5.16
C GLU A 121 8.20 -11.36 5.22
N TYR A 122 7.15 -10.86 5.87
CA TYR A 122 7.05 -9.43 6.16
C TYR A 122 7.93 -9.09 7.37
N PRO A 123 8.84 -8.11 7.29
CA PRO A 123 9.77 -7.80 8.39
C PRO A 123 9.00 -7.31 9.62
N THR A 124 8.96 -8.16 10.67
CA THR A 124 8.29 -7.84 11.94
C THR A 124 9.26 -7.44 13.05
N GLY A 125 10.58 -7.50 12.82
CA GLY A 125 11.64 -7.33 13.81
C GLY A 125 11.67 -5.96 14.52
N SER A 126 10.82 -5.01 14.09
CA SER A 126 10.74 -3.67 14.66
C SER A 126 9.32 -3.25 15.02
N LYS A 127 8.45 -4.17 15.51
CA LYS A 127 7.10 -3.81 15.98
C LYS A 127 7.09 -2.56 16.89
N ALA A 128 8.13 -2.36 17.70
CA ALA A 128 8.29 -1.15 18.53
C ALA A 128 8.59 0.12 17.72
N ARG A 129 9.53 0.08 16.76
CA ARG A 129 9.89 1.26 15.94
C ARG A 129 8.82 1.59 14.89
N LEU A 130 8.18 0.58 14.30
CA LEU A 130 7.07 0.77 13.36
C LEU A 130 5.82 1.32 14.07
N LYS A 131 5.49 0.80 15.27
CA LYS A 131 4.47 1.43 16.12
C LYS A 131 4.85 2.86 16.49
N SER A 132 6.13 3.12 16.78
CA SER A 132 6.61 4.47 17.07
C SER A 132 6.48 5.39 15.86
N CYS A 133 6.69 4.92 14.63
CA CYS A 133 6.52 5.75 13.43
C CYS A 133 5.04 6.14 13.23
N SER A 134 4.12 5.18 13.32
CA SER A 134 2.68 5.49 13.30
C SER A 134 2.23 6.35 14.50
N ALA A 135 2.81 6.14 15.68
CA ALA A 135 2.51 6.93 16.88
C ALA A 135 3.13 8.34 16.84
N LEU A 136 4.31 8.51 16.24
CA LEU A 136 4.94 9.81 15.98
C LEU A 136 4.06 10.63 15.04
N GLN A 137 3.50 10.00 14.00
CA GLN A 137 2.53 10.66 13.12
C GLN A 137 1.23 11.03 13.83
N GLN A 138 0.69 10.16 14.69
CA GLN A 138 -0.52 10.47 15.48
C GLN A 138 -0.31 11.58 16.52
N LYS A 139 0.92 11.72 17.05
CA LYS A 139 1.29 12.80 17.96
C LYS A 139 1.53 14.14 17.26
N ARG A 140 1.84 14.12 15.95
CA ARG A 140 2.09 15.30 15.10
C ARG A 140 0.83 15.81 14.38
N THR A 141 -0.25 15.03 14.34
CA THR A 141 -1.58 15.55 13.98
C THR A 141 -2.23 16.19 15.21
N PRO A 142 -2.61 17.48 15.21
CA PRO A 142 -3.35 18.03 16.33
C PRO A 142 -4.65 17.26 16.51
N LYS A 143 -4.93 16.85 17.75
CA LYS A 143 -6.20 16.24 18.12
C LYS A 143 -7.32 17.20 17.71
N LEU A 144 -8.08 16.85 16.67
CA LEU A 144 -9.35 17.51 16.40
C LEU A 144 -10.34 17.06 17.48
N GLN A 145 -10.17 17.61 18.68
CA GLN A 145 -11.10 17.45 19.80
C GLN A 145 -10.86 18.56 20.83
N GLN A 146 -11.21 19.78 20.46
CA GLN A 146 -11.73 20.74 21.42
C GLN A 146 -12.62 21.79 20.72
N ASP A 147 -13.72 21.36 20.09
CA ASP A 147 -14.95 22.16 20.15
C ASP A 147 -16.21 21.32 19.90
N LYS A 148 -16.69 20.66 20.96
CA LYS A 148 -18.12 20.34 21.13
C LYS A 148 -18.56 20.71 22.54
N ARG A 149 -17.97 21.76 23.12
CA ARG A 149 -18.23 22.17 24.50
C ARG A 149 -18.74 23.62 24.60
N THR A 150 -19.74 23.93 23.78
CA THR A 150 -20.71 25.02 24.00
C THR A 150 -22.08 24.60 23.47
N LYS A 151 -22.60 23.49 24.01
CA LYS A 151 -24.03 23.40 24.29
C LYS A 151 -24.19 23.37 25.80
N GLN A 152 -24.06 24.54 26.43
CA GLN A 152 -24.72 24.96 27.68
C GLN A 152 -24.36 26.43 27.92
N LEU A 153 -25.35 27.23 28.32
CA LEU A 153 -25.45 28.71 28.39
C LEU A 153 -25.64 29.36 27.00
N ARG A 154 -26.78 29.95 26.63
CA ARG A 154 -27.97 30.45 27.34
C ARG A 154 -29.18 30.28 26.42
#